data_AF-A0A178F003-F1
#
_entry.id   AF-A0A178F003-F1
#
_cell.length_a   1.000
_cell.length_b   1.000
_cell.length_c   1.000
_cell.angle_alpha   90.00
_cell.angle_beta   90.00
_cell.angle_gamma   90.00
#
_symmetry.space_group_name_H-M   'P 1'
#
loop_
_entity.id
_entity.type
_entity.pdbx_description
1 polymer ?
#
loop_
_entity_poly.entity_id
_entity_poly.type
_entity_poly.pdbx_seq_one_letter_code
_entity_poly.pdbx_strand_id
1 'polypeptide(L)'
;MCEGEFESMKAINEVSPSLAPKPWARGKYKNEDSYFMLTDFRDVGKQPPDPVKFTARLADMHMRSVSPTGKFGFHTTTCHGTITQITDIWEESWAVLYRKQLAHMFAMDLEKHGSWPEFEQLCDLILKKVIPRLLEPLQSEGRSIKPCLLHGDCWDENTATDMQTTEPFIFDAGSFYGHNEYDTGNWRAPRHRLSGKLYCPEDSPTLIQRAQNPAGTEEEEEEEEEEEEEEEEKDEKKKEAEDEEEEIEEEEEEEKEEQEEAEKEKSAKH
;
A
#
# COMPACT_ATOMS: atom_id res chain seq x y z
N MET A 1 15.18 12.86 -2.83
CA MET A 1 13.99 12.42 -3.57
C MET A 1 14.37 11.85 -4.93
N CYS A 2 14.53 12.66 -5.99
CA CYS A 2 14.78 12.18 -7.37
C CYS A 2 15.94 11.17 -7.52
N GLU A 3 17.05 11.34 -6.81
CA GLU A 3 18.14 10.36 -6.82
C GLU A 3 17.77 9.02 -6.19
N GLY A 4 17.09 9.05 -5.03
CA GLY A 4 16.66 7.84 -4.33
C GLY A 4 15.65 7.05 -5.16
N GLU A 5 14.68 7.73 -5.77
CA GLU A 5 13.68 7.11 -6.65
C GLU A 5 14.33 6.50 -7.91
N PHE A 6 15.22 7.24 -8.58
CA PHE A 6 15.95 6.73 -9.74
C PHE A 6 16.72 5.45 -9.43
N GLU A 7 17.47 5.44 -8.31
CA GLU A 7 18.23 4.26 -7.89
C GLU A 7 17.33 3.10 -7.44
N SER A 8 16.16 3.41 -6.87
CA SER A 8 15.14 2.42 -6.49
C SER A 8 14.56 1.72 -7.71
N MET A 9 14.09 2.50 -8.69
CA MET A 9 13.52 1.98 -9.94
C MET A 9 14.55 1.18 -10.74
N LYS A 10 15.83 1.58 -10.67
CA LYS A 10 16.93 0.87 -11.31
C LYS A 10 17.15 -0.48 -10.64
N ALA A 11 17.24 -0.52 -9.30
CA ALA A 11 17.41 -1.76 -8.54
C ALA A 11 16.24 -2.73 -8.76
N ILE A 12 15.00 -2.22 -8.80
CA ILE A 12 13.82 -3.03 -9.11
C ILE A 12 13.91 -3.62 -10.52
N ASN A 13 14.27 -2.82 -11.53
CA ASN A 13 14.40 -3.30 -12.91
C ASN A 13 15.55 -4.31 -13.10
N GLU A 14 16.61 -4.25 -12.29
CA GLU A 14 17.69 -5.25 -12.28
C GLU A 14 17.21 -6.61 -11.75
N VAL A 15 16.30 -6.63 -10.78
CA VAL A 15 15.73 -7.86 -10.22
C VAL A 15 14.54 -8.33 -11.06
N SER A 16 13.54 -7.49 -11.26
CA SER A 16 12.29 -7.82 -11.95
C SER A 16 12.08 -6.86 -13.12
N PRO A 17 12.65 -7.18 -14.30
CA PRO A 17 12.42 -6.37 -15.50
C PRO A 17 10.92 -6.21 -15.75
N SER A 18 10.51 -5.02 -16.15
CA SER A 18 9.10 -4.61 -16.40
C SER A 18 8.18 -4.45 -15.19
N LEU A 19 8.59 -4.82 -13.97
CA LEU A 19 7.77 -4.61 -12.78
C LEU A 19 7.65 -3.12 -12.43
N ALA A 20 8.57 -2.29 -12.91
CA ALA A 20 8.54 -0.84 -12.70
C ALA A 20 9.00 -0.10 -13.97
N PRO A 21 8.53 1.14 -14.25
CA PRO A 21 9.06 1.99 -15.30
C PRO A 21 10.58 2.02 -15.33
N LYS A 22 11.18 1.75 -16.49
CA LYS A 22 12.65 1.77 -16.58
C LYS A 22 13.16 3.19 -16.43
N PRO A 23 14.08 3.48 -15.49
CA PRO A 23 14.70 4.78 -15.41
C PRO A 23 15.83 4.91 -16.44
N TRP A 24 15.85 6.03 -17.16
CA TRP A 24 16.82 6.31 -18.23
C TRP A 24 17.85 7.36 -17.84
N ALA A 25 17.39 8.45 -17.22
CA ALA A 25 18.27 9.52 -16.79
C ALA A 25 17.68 10.29 -15.61
N ARG A 26 18.56 10.95 -14.87
CA ARG A 26 18.22 12.00 -13.91
C ARG A 26 19.17 13.16 -14.05
N GLY A 27 18.78 14.34 -13.62
CA GLY A 27 19.67 15.50 -13.65
C GLY A 27 19.15 16.70 -12.89
N LYS A 28 20.02 17.70 -12.76
CA LYS A 28 19.70 19.02 -12.19
C LYS A 28 19.49 20.01 -13.34
N TYR A 29 18.48 20.86 -13.23
CA TYR A 29 18.31 21.98 -14.16
C TYR A 29 19.46 22.98 -14.01
N LYS A 30 19.86 23.63 -15.10
CA LYS A 30 21.04 24.52 -15.11
C LYS A 30 20.81 25.82 -14.34
N ASN A 31 19.58 26.35 -14.40
CA ASN A 31 19.27 27.71 -13.96
C ASN A 31 18.32 27.73 -12.74
N GLU A 32 17.98 26.56 -12.20
CA GLU A 32 16.97 26.40 -11.15
C GLU A 32 17.42 25.32 -10.16
N ASP A 33 17.00 25.42 -8.91
CA ASP A 33 17.24 24.39 -7.89
C ASP A 33 16.17 23.29 -7.98
N SER A 34 16.05 22.73 -9.18
CA SER A 34 15.07 21.69 -9.50
C SER A 34 15.77 20.53 -10.18
N TYR A 35 15.16 19.37 -10.10
CA TYR A 35 15.69 18.10 -10.57
C TYR A 35 14.65 17.42 -11.46
N PHE A 36 15.12 16.58 -12.38
CA PHE A 36 14.25 15.79 -13.25
C PHE A 36 14.69 14.32 -13.27
N MET A 37 13.73 13.46 -13.56
CA MET A 37 13.94 12.06 -13.90
C MET A 37 13.23 11.76 -15.22
N LEU A 38 13.83 10.90 -16.05
CA LEU A 38 13.24 10.36 -17.27
C LEU A 38 13.07 8.86 -17.09
N THR A 39 11.85 8.37 -17.24
CA THR A 39 11.50 6.95 -17.16
C THR A 39 10.71 6.53 -18.39
N ASP A 40 10.48 5.23 -18.56
CA ASP A 40 9.42 4.75 -19.44
C ASP A 40 8.09 5.42 -19.08
N PHE A 41 7.31 5.74 -20.10
CA PHE A 41 5.91 6.09 -19.95
C PHE A 41 5.08 4.80 -19.91
N ARG A 42 4.16 4.69 -18.96
CA ARG A 42 3.27 3.55 -18.78
C ARG A 42 1.83 4.05 -18.72
N ASP A 43 0.97 3.47 -19.55
CA ASP A 43 -0.46 3.76 -19.52
C ASP A 43 -1.08 3.06 -18.30
N VAL A 44 -1.50 3.86 -17.32
CA VAL A 44 -2.09 3.39 -16.06
C VAL A 44 -3.51 2.90 -16.32
N GLY A 45 -3.78 1.64 -15.98
CA GLY A 45 -5.09 0.98 -16.07
C GLY A 45 -5.75 0.82 -14.70
N LYS A 46 -6.25 -0.38 -14.41
CA LYS A 46 -6.87 -0.72 -13.12
C LYS A 46 -5.89 -0.44 -11.98
N GLN A 47 -6.41 0.18 -10.92
CA GLN A 47 -5.65 0.54 -9.74
C GLN A 47 -6.54 0.36 -8.50
N PRO A 48 -6.17 -0.51 -7.53
CA PRO A 48 -5.03 -1.43 -7.56
C PRO A 48 -5.16 -2.50 -8.67
N PRO A 49 -4.06 -3.16 -9.06
CA PRO A 49 -4.05 -4.16 -10.13
C PRO A 49 -4.84 -5.43 -9.77
N ASP A 50 -4.74 -6.47 -10.59
CA ASP A 50 -5.18 -7.82 -10.22
C ASP A 50 -4.38 -8.35 -9.01
N PRO A 51 -5.04 -8.85 -7.95
CA PRO A 51 -4.36 -9.24 -6.71
C PRO A 51 -3.43 -10.43 -6.88
N VAL A 52 -3.88 -11.49 -7.55
CA VAL A 52 -3.10 -12.72 -7.74
C VAL A 52 -1.84 -12.46 -8.54
N LYS A 53 -1.97 -11.83 -9.72
CA LYS A 53 -0.80 -11.48 -10.55
C LYS A 53 0.13 -10.52 -9.83
N PHE A 54 -0.41 -9.50 -9.16
CA PHE A 54 0.42 -8.49 -8.54
C PHE A 54 1.23 -9.06 -7.38
N THR A 55 0.58 -9.78 -6.48
CA THR A 55 1.23 -10.39 -5.32
C THR A 55 2.26 -11.44 -5.73
N ALA A 56 1.98 -12.23 -6.77
CA ALA A 56 2.94 -13.18 -7.33
C ALA A 56 4.21 -12.47 -7.85
N ARG A 57 4.06 -11.37 -8.61
CA ARG A 57 5.20 -10.59 -9.11
C ARG A 57 5.99 -9.90 -7.99
N LEU A 58 5.31 -9.39 -6.98
CA LEU A 58 5.94 -8.75 -5.81
C LEU A 58 6.73 -9.77 -4.99
N ALA A 59 6.13 -10.95 -4.72
CA ALA A 59 6.80 -12.05 -4.03
C ALA A 59 8.03 -12.56 -4.81
N ASP A 60 7.93 -12.71 -6.14
CA ASP A 60 9.05 -13.09 -6.99
C ASP A 60 10.22 -12.08 -6.90
N MET A 61 9.93 -10.77 -6.90
CA MET A 61 10.95 -9.73 -6.69
C MET A 61 11.63 -9.87 -5.31
N HIS A 62 10.84 -10.03 -4.24
CA HIS A 62 11.38 -10.23 -2.89
C HIS A 62 12.23 -11.50 -2.81
N MET A 63 11.82 -12.59 -3.46
CA MET A 63 12.51 -13.87 -3.46
C MET A 63 13.81 -13.85 -4.27
N ARG A 64 13.83 -13.23 -5.46
CA ARG A 64 15.00 -13.21 -6.35
C ARG A 64 16.01 -12.11 -6.02
N SER A 65 15.60 -11.05 -5.34
CA SER A 65 16.53 -9.99 -4.93
C SER A 65 17.62 -10.50 -3.99
N VAL A 66 18.83 -9.95 -4.13
CA VAL A 66 19.97 -10.27 -3.26
C VAL A 66 20.58 -8.96 -2.79
N SER A 67 20.68 -8.77 -1.47
CA SER A 67 21.38 -7.60 -0.91
C SER A 67 22.86 -7.64 -1.31
N PRO A 68 23.42 -6.56 -1.89
CA PRO A 68 24.81 -6.54 -2.34
C PRO A 68 25.82 -6.68 -1.19
N THR A 69 25.38 -6.45 0.05
CA THR A 69 26.21 -6.57 1.25
C THR A 69 25.80 -7.76 2.13
N GLY A 70 24.71 -8.45 1.80
CA GLY A 70 24.05 -9.42 2.69
C GLY A 70 23.40 -8.79 3.93
N LYS A 71 23.33 -7.46 4.02
CA LYS A 71 22.77 -6.70 5.16
C LYS A 71 21.50 -5.94 4.74
N PHE A 72 20.76 -5.44 5.73
CA PHE A 72 19.64 -4.52 5.52
C PHE A 72 20.16 -3.10 5.27
N GLY A 73 19.55 -2.37 4.34
CA GLY A 73 20.04 -1.05 3.93
C GLY A 73 19.95 -0.79 2.44
N PHE A 74 20.55 0.29 1.99
CA PHE A 74 20.64 0.69 0.59
C PHE A 74 21.92 1.52 0.37
N HIS A 75 22.32 1.75 -0.89
CA HIS A 75 23.52 2.52 -1.20
C HIS A 75 23.30 4.04 -1.20
N THR A 76 22.05 4.48 -1.14
CA THR A 76 21.67 5.90 -1.13
C THR A 76 20.45 6.13 -0.24
N THR A 77 20.24 7.37 0.17
CA THR A 77 19.07 7.83 0.93
C THR A 77 17.84 7.84 0.00
N THR A 78 16.76 7.18 0.40
CA THR A 78 15.46 7.25 -0.30
C THR A 78 14.49 8.16 0.44
N CYS A 79 13.27 8.31 -0.09
CA CYS A 79 12.24 9.16 0.51
C CYS A 79 10.89 8.46 0.47
N HIS A 80 10.00 8.81 1.40
CA HIS A 80 8.55 8.58 1.30
C HIS A 80 7.88 9.94 1.17
N GLY A 81 7.40 10.26 -0.03
CA GLY A 81 7.07 11.63 -0.40
C GLY A 81 8.22 12.58 -0.04
N THR A 82 7.93 13.61 0.77
CA THR A 82 8.94 14.59 1.22
C THR A 82 9.76 14.16 2.44
N ILE A 83 9.47 13.00 3.03
CA ILE A 83 10.16 12.52 4.23
C ILE A 83 11.38 11.70 3.82
N THR A 84 12.56 12.08 4.31
CA THR A 84 13.78 11.31 4.05
C THR A 84 13.79 10.03 4.85
N GLN A 85 14.19 8.93 4.21
CA GLN A 85 14.43 7.66 4.88
C GLN A 85 15.93 7.44 5.00
N ILE A 86 16.40 7.09 6.19
CA ILE A 86 17.82 6.74 6.37
C ILE A 86 18.07 5.30 5.91
N THR A 87 18.32 5.17 4.61
CA THR A 87 18.59 3.91 3.93
C THR A 87 20.05 3.75 3.52
N ASP A 88 20.85 4.81 3.48
CA ASP A 88 22.28 4.82 3.14
C ASP A 88 23.19 4.26 4.26
N ILE A 89 22.67 3.30 5.02
CA ILE A 89 23.34 2.61 6.11
C ILE A 89 23.12 1.10 5.96
N TRP A 90 24.06 0.30 6.47
CA TRP A 90 23.98 -1.16 6.39
C TRP A 90 23.99 -1.79 7.78
N GLU A 91 22.96 -2.56 8.10
CA GLU A 91 22.75 -3.20 9.39
C GLU A 91 22.53 -4.72 9.24
N GLU A 92 23.09 -5.50 10.17
CA GLU A 92 22.88 -6.95 10.19
C GLU A 92 21.52 -7.34 10.79
N SER A 93 20.95 -6.47 11.61
CA SER A 93 19.66 -6.69 12.27
C SER A 93 18.58 -5.80 11.67
N TRP A 94 17.47 -6.43 11.27
CA TRP A 94 16.25 -5.77 10.84
C TRP A 94 15.70 -4.85 11.93
N ALA A 95 15.65 -5.34 13.17
CA ALA A 95 15.20 -4.56 14.32
C ALA A 95 16.03 -3.29 14.52
N VAL A 96 17.35 -3.35 14.28
CA VAL A 96 18.23 -2.18 14.37
C VAL A 96 17.96 -1.18 13.25
N LEU A 97 17.84 -1.63 12.00
CA LEU A 97 17.55 -0.73 10.88
C LEU A 97 16.18 -0.07 11.06
N TYR A 98 15.13 -0.85 11.32
CA TYR A 98 13.77 -0.34 11.49
C TYR A 98 13.69 0.67 12.65
N ARG A 99 14.36 0.40 13.78
CA ARG A 99 14.46 1.35 14.89
C ARG A 99 15.13 2.65 14.48
N LYS A 100 16.21 2.59 13.71
CA LYS A 100 16.90 3.80 13.22
C LYS A 100 15.99 4.61 12.31
N GLN A 101 15.37 3.97 11.31
CA GLN A 101 14.44 4.63 10.39
C GLN A 101 13.27 5.31 11.12
N LEU A 102 12.63 4.62 12.07
CA LEU A 102 11.53 5.19 12.84
C LEU A 102 12.01 6.34 13.76
N ALA A 103 13.18 6.19 14.40
CA ALA A 103 13.75 7.25 15.22
C ALA A 103 14.05 8.52 14.40
N HIS A 104 14.52 8.36 13.16
CA HIS A 104 14.71 9.47 12.23
C HIS A 104 13.39 10.17 11.90
N MET A 105 12.32 9.43 11.62
CA MET A 105 10.99 10.02 11.40
C MET A 105 10.49 10.81 12.62
N PHE A 106 10.66 10.29 13.84
CA PHE A 106 10.31 11.02 15.06
C PHE A 106 11.17 12.28 15.27
N ALA A 107 12.46 12.23 14.92
CA ALA A 107 13.33 13.40 15.01
C ALA A 107 12.92 14.51 14.02
N MET A 108 12.53 14.13 12.79
CA MET A 108 12.00 15.07 11.79
C MET A 108 10.68 15.70 12.24
N ASP A 109 9.79 14.91 12.84
CA ASP A 109 8.53 15.40 13.41
C ASP A 109 8.78 16.42 14.53
N LEU A 110 9.66 16.09 15.47
CA LEU A 110 10.08 16.99 16.56
C LEU A 110 10.69 18.30 16.04
N GLU A 111 11.55 18.23 15.02
CA GLU A 111 12.15 19.42 14.41
C GLU A 111 11.10 20.33 13.76
N LYS A 112 10.12 19.73 13.09
CA LYS A 112 9.09 20.46 12.33
C LYS A 112 7.97 21.01 13.21
N HIS A 113 7.55 20.26 14.22
CA HIS A 113 6.36 20.56 15.02
C HIS A 113 6.67 21.02 16.45
N GLY A 114 7.92 20.88 16.89
CA GLY A 114 8.34 21.22 18.24
C GLY A 114 8.03 20.12 19.26
N SER A 115 8.40 20.38 20.52
CA SER A 115 8.31 19.38 21.59
C SER A 115 6.87 19.05 21.97
N TRP A 116 6.60 17.76 22.12
CA TRP A 116 5.36 17.22 22.67
C TRP A 116 5.72 16.10 23.66
N PRO A 117 5.85 16.40 24.97
CA PRO A 117 6.43 15.49 25.94
C PRO A 117 5.75 14.12 26.05
N GLU A 118 4.43 14.05 25.94
CA GLU A 118 3.69 12.80 25.99
C GLU A 118 3.96 11.94 24.75
N PHE A 119 4.03 12.55 23.57
CA PHE A 119 4.37 11.84 22.33
C PHE A 119 5.83 11.39 22.33
N GLU A 120 6.75 12.22 22.80
CA GLU A 120 8.17 11.86 22.94
C GLU A 120 8.37 10.65 23.86
N GLN A 121 7.62 10.57 24.98
CA GLN A 121 7.62 9.40 25.85
C GLN A 121 7.12 8.13 25.14
N LEU A 122 6.08 8.24 24.32
CA LEU A 122 5.57 7.13 23.51
C LEU A 122 6.59 6.68 22.46
N CYS A 123 7.20 7.63 21.74
CA CYS A 123 8.28 7.38 20.79
C CYS A 123 9.44 6.61 21.46
N ASP A 124 9.85 7.05 22.65
CA ASP A 124 10.88 6.39 23.44
C ASP A 124 10.51 4.96 23.83
N LEU A 125 9.27 4.72 24.26
CA LEU A 125 8.77 3.37 24.57
C LEU A 125 8.73 2.48 23.32
N ILE A 126 8.30 3.01 22.18
CA ILE A 126 8.27 2.28 20.91
C ILE A 126 9.70 1.84 20.53
N LEU A 127 10.65 2.77 20.53
CA LEU A 127 12.04 2.50 20.14
C LEU A 127 12.78 1.58 21.11
N LYS A 128 12.56 1.74 22.42
CA LYS A 128 13.32 1.03 23.48
C LYS A 128 12.67 -0.27 23.94
N LYS A 129 11.36 -0.44 23.76
CA LYS A 129 10.60 -1.60 24.27
C LYS A 129 9.85 -2.35 23.19
N VAL A 130 9.03 -1.67 22.40
CA VAL A 130 8.14 -2.33 21.42
C VAL A 130 8.94 -2.97 20.30
N ILE A 131 9.82 -2.21 19.64
CA ILE A 131 10.61 -2.73 18.51
C ILE A 131 11.48 -3.93 18.92
N PRO A 132 12.30 -3.86 20.00
CA PRO A 132 13.04 -5.02 20.45
C PRO A 132 12.15 -6.24 20.72
N ARG A 133 11.02 -6.02 21.42
CA ARG A 133 10.13 -7.11 21.84
C ARG A 133 9.44 -7.84 20.67
N LEU A 134 9.17 -7.13 19.57
CA LEU A 134 8.48 -7.66 18.40
C LEU A 134 9.44 -8.14 17.30
N LEU A 135 10.49 -7.38 17.01
CA LEU A 135 11.33 -7.63 15.84
C LEU A 135 12.59 -8.47 16.13
N GLU A 136 13.19 -8.37 17.33
CA GLU A 136 14.38 -9.19 17.65
C GLU A 136 14.09 -10.70 17.64
N PRO A 137 12.91 -11.18 18.12
CA PRO A 137 12.57 -12.60 18.01
C PRO A 137 12.68 -13.13 16.58
N LEU A 138 12.37 -12.34 15.57
CA LEU A 138 12.40 -12.78 14.16
C LEU A 138 13.79 -13.18 13.66
N GLN A 139 14.85 -12.74 14.34
CA GLN A 139 16.25 -13.11 14.04
C GLN A 139 16.95 -13.81 15.22
N SER A 140 16.18 -14.33 16.18
CA SER A 140 16.70 -15.06 17.34
C SER A 140 16.30 -16.54 17.29
N GLU A 141 16.91 -17.34 18.17
CA GLU A 141 16.57 -18.77 18.31
C GLU A 141 16.76 -19.58 17.01
N GLY A 142 17.75 -19.19 16.19
CA GLY A 142 18.04 -19.83 14.91
C GLY A 142 17.20 -19.33 13.74
N ARG A 143 16.24 -18.42 13.97
CA ARG A 143 15.51 -17.74 12.90
C ARG A 143 16.39 -16.70 12.23
N SER A 144 16.11 -16.43 10.96
CA SER A 144 16.77 -15.41 10.18
C SER A 144 15.77 -14.74 9.25
N ILE A 145 16.02 -13.45 8.99
CA ILE A 145 15.31 -12.70 7.95
C ILE A 145 16.29 -12.50 6.80
N LYS A 146 15.85 -12.80 5.58
CA LYS A 146 16.56 -12.44 4.36
C LYS A 146 16.36 -10.94 4.08
N PRO A 147 17.41 -10.12 3.95
CA PRO A 147 17.29 -8.78 3.38
C PRO A 147 16.90 -8.89 1.90
N CYS A 148 15.66 -8.53 1.59
CA CYS A 148 15.14 -8.52 0.22
C CYS A 148 14.90 -7.08 -0.22
N LEU A 149 15.03 -6.83 -1.53
CA LEU A 149 14.74 -5.52 -2.10
C LEU A 149 13.24 -5.24 -1.96
N LEU A 150 12.91 -4.12 -1.33
CA LEU A 150 11.54 -3.65 -1.14
C LEU A 150 11.19 -2.55 -2.15
N HIS A 151 9.90 -2.38 -2.42
CA HIS A 151 9.40 -1.15 -3.04
C HIS A 151 9.55 0.05 -2.09
N GLY A 152 9.27 -0.15 -0.80
CA GLY A 152 9.37 0.86 0.25
C GLY A 152 8.06 1.62 0.46
N ASP A 153 7.35 1.97 -0.61
CA ASP A 153 6.07 2.70 -0.53
C ASP A 153 4.96 1.98 -1.31
N CYS A 154 4.77 0.69 -1.02
CA CYS A 154 3.89 -0.18 -1.82
C CYS A 154 2.44 -0.03 -1.34
N TRP A 155 1.70 0.93 -1.87
CA TRP A 155 0.28 1.14 -1.54
C TRP A 155 -0.57 1.27 -2.81
N ASP A 156 -1.89 1.36 -2.67
CA ASP A 156 -2.82 1.26 -3.80
C ASP A 156 -2.56 2.31 -4.88
N GLU A 157 -2.17 3.53 -4.52
CA GLU A 157 -1.86 4.58 -5.50
C GLU A 157 -0.49 4.44 -6.20
N ASN A 158 0.36 3.52 -5.76
CA ASN A 158 1.67 3.23 -6.35
C ASN A 158 1.73 1.88 -7.08
N THR A 159 0.56 1.27 -7.32
CA THR A 159 0.41 -0.03 -7.98
C THR A 159 -0.68 0.06 -9.03
N ALA A 160 -0.45 -0.46 -10.23
CA ALA A 160 -1.45 -0.42 -11.29
C ALA A 160 -1.26 -1.53 -12.33
N THR A 161 -2.28 -1.79 -13.14
CA THR A 161 -2.17 -2.59 -14.35
C THR A 161 -1.67 -1.72 -15.50
N ASP A 162 -0.67 -2.19 -16.23
CA ASP A 162 -0.22 -1.55 -17.46
C ASP A 162 -1.22 -1.85 -18.58
N MET A 163 -1.80 -0.82 -19.20
CA MET A 163 -2.84 -0.99 -20.23
C MET A 163 -2.33 -1.65 -21.52
N GLN A 164 -1.04 -1.59 -21.81
CA GLN A 164 -0.47 -2.18 -23.02
C GLN A 164 -0.15 -3.66 -22.82
N THR A 165 0.34 -4.03 -21.64
CA THR A 165 0.79 -5.41 -21.35
C THR A 165 -0.22 -6.21 -20.54
N THR A 166 -1.21 -5.55 -19.90
CA THR A 166 -2.16 -6.11 -18.93
C THR A 166 -1.50 -6.69 -17.67
N GLU A 167 -0.22 -6.37 -17.44
CA GLU A 167 0.55 -6.86 -16.30
C GLU A 167 0.60 -5.81 -15.17
N PRO A 168 0.61 -6.24 -13.89
CA PRO A 168 0.81 -5.34 -12.76
C PRO A 168 2.19 -4.70 -12.76
N PHE A 169 2.28 -3.41 -12.45
CA PHE A 169 3.53 -2.69 -12.25
C PHE A 169 3.44 -1.74 -11.05
N ILE A 170 4.59 -1.35 -10.54
CA ILE A 170 4.77 -0.44 -9.38
C ILE A 170 5.58 0.78 -9.79
N PHE A 171 5.36 1.90 -9.10
CA PHE A 171 6.02 3.18 -9.36
C PHE A 171 6.16 4.00 -8.08
N ASP A 172 6.93 5.09 -8.14
CA ASP A 172 7.23 5.98 -7.01
C ASP A 172 7.94 5.25 -5.84
N ALA A 173 8.92 4.40 -6.19
CA ALA A 173 9.63 3.57 -5.23
C ALA A 173 10.60 4.33 -4.32
N GLY A 174 10.61 3.94 -3.04
CA GLY A 174 11.56 4.37 -2.01
C GLY A 174 12.38 3.19 -1.48
N SER A 175 13.02 2.45 -2.38
CA SER A 175 13.56 1.11 -2.11
C SER A 175 14.71 1.06 -1.10
N PHE A 176 14.75 -0.06 -0.38
CA PHE A 176 15.90 -0.51 0.39
C PHE A 176 15.81 -2.02 0.59
N TYR A 177 16.88 -2.65 1.06
CA TYR A 177 16.86 -4.06 1.47
C TYR A 177 16.33 -4.19 2.90
N GLY A 178 15.16 -4.80 3.06
CA GLY A 178 14.43 -4.92 4.32
C GLY A 178 13.78 -6.28 4.51
N HIS A 179 12.90 -6.39 5.51
CA HIS A 179 12.00 -7.54 5.67
C HIS A 179 10.85 -7.43 4.66
N ASN A 180 10.54 -8.50 3.93
CA ASN A 180 9.52 -8.51 2.86
C ASN A 180 8.15 -8.02 3.31
N GLU A 181 7.76 -8.33 4.55
CA GLU A 181 6.48 -7.89 5.13
C GLU A 181 6.38 -6.36 5.30
N TYR A 182 7.47 -5.61 5.13
CA TYR A 182 7.41 -4.15 5.14
C TYR A 182 6.52 -3.60 4.02
N ASP A 183 6.62 -4.16 2.80
CA ASP A 183 5.83 -3.68 1.65
C ASP A 183 4.32 -3.95 1.84
N THR A 184 3.95 -5.05 2.49
CA THR A 184 2.54 -5.41 2.73
C THR A 184 2.00 -4.91 4.05
N GLY A 185 2.86 -4.46 4.98
CA GLY A 185 2.46 -3.99 6.30
C GLY A 185 1.47 -2.82 6.23
N ASN A 186 1.62 -1.94 5.22
CA ASN A 186 0.70 -0.81 5.03
C ASN A 186 -0.67 -1.24 4.48
N TRP A 187 -0.78 -2.39 3.82
CA TRP A 187 -2.03 -2.85 3.19
C TRP A 187 -3.10 -3.15 4.24
N ARG A 188 -2.70 -3.53 5.46
CA ARG A 188 -3.62 -3.83 6.57
C ARG A 188 -4.34 -2.62 7.14
N ALA A 189 -3.99 -1.40 6.75
CA ALA A 189 -4.71 -0.22 7.23
C ALA A 189 -6.03 -0.04 6.45
N PRO A 190 -7.20 0.05 7.11
CA PRO A 190 -8.52 0.07 6.44
C PRO A 190 -8.74 1.22 5.44
N ARG A 191 -7.88 2.24 5.45
CA ARG A 191 -7.93 3.36 4.51
C ARG A 191 -7.42 3.02 3.11
N HIS A 192 -6.71 1.89 2.94
CA HIS A 192 -6.11 1.49 1.68
C HIS A 192 -6.99 0.47 0.96
N ARG A 193 -7.13 0.60 -0.36
CA ARG A 193 -7.89 -0.37 -1.17
C ARG A 193 -7.25 -1.77 -1.18
N LEU A 194 -5.95 -1.85 -0.90
CA LEU A 194 -5.22 -3.11 -0.69
C LEU A 194 -5.55 -3.81 0.65
N SER A 195 -6.42 -3.23 1.48
CA SER A 195 -6.89 -3.86 2.72
C SER A 195 -8.03 -4.86 2.52
N GLY A 196 -8.62 -4.92 1.32
CA GLY A 196 -9.67 -5.89 0.98
C GLY A 196 -9.21 -7.34 1.13
N LYS A 197 -10.17 -8.25 1.32
CA LYS A 197 -9.93 -9.67 1.58
C LYS A 197 -9.07 -10.32 0.49
N LEU A 198 -9.29 -9.98 -0.79
CA LEU A 198 -8.45 -10.45 -1.90
C LEU A 198 -6.94 -10.21 -1.72
N TYR A 199 -6.56 -9.09 -1.10
CA TYR A 199 -5.15 -8.74 -0.87
C TYR A 199 -4.65 -9.18 0.51
N CYS A 200 -5.52 -9.05 1.52
CA CYS A 200 -5.22 -9.33 2.92
C CYS A 200 -6.25 -10.29 3.55
N PRO A 201 -6.35 -11.55 3.07
CA PRO A 201 -7.28 -12.50 3.65
C PRO A 201 -6.94 -12.79 5.11
N GLU A 202 -7.97 -13.05 5.91
CA GLU A 202 -7.82 -13.33 7.34
C GLU A 202 -7.00 -14.61 7.56
N ASP A 203 -6.12 -14.61 8.56
CA ASP A 203 -5.21 -15.73 8.88
C ASP A 203 -4.27 -16.21 7.75
N SER A 204 -4.13 -15.41 6.68
CA SER A 204 -3.39 -15.84 5.51
C SER A 204 -1.86 -15.75 5.67
N PRO A 205 -1.09 -16.73 5.15
CA PRO A 205 0.37 -16.70 5.17
C PRO A 205 0.95 -15.52 4.37
N THR A 206 2.22 -15.20 4.63
CA THR A 206 2.94 -14.11 3.93
C THR A 206 2.96 -14.34 2.41
N LEU A 207 3.12 -13.28 1.62
CA LEU A 207 3.17 -13.39 0.14
C LEU A 207 4.23 -14.39 -0.36
N ILE A 208 5.39 -14.46 0.31
CA ILE A 208 6.43 -15.43 -0.05
C ILE A 208 5.97 -16.86 0.22
N GLN A 209 5.27 -17.10 1.34
CA GLN A 209 4.75 -18.42 1.66
C GLN A 209 3.66 -18.85 0.68
N ARG A 210 2.78 -17.93 0.23
CA ARG A 210 1.80 -18.21 -0.84
C ARG A 210 2.48 -18.56 -2.16
N ALA A 211 3.44 -17.73 -2.59
CA ALA A 211 4.20 -17.98 -3.83
C ALA A 211 4.98 -19.31 -3.83
N GLN A 212 5.31 -19.85 -2.65
CA GLN A 212 5.96 -21.14 -2.51
C GLN A 212 5.01 -22.34 -2.49
N ASN A 213 3.69 -22.13 -2.33
CA ASN A 213 2.68 -23.19 -2.26
C ASN A 213 1.38 -22.84 -3.04
N PRO A 214 1.43 -22.71 -4.37
CA PRO A 214 0.31 -22.21 -5.18
C PRO A 214 -0.93 -23.12 -5.20
N ALA A 215 -0.76 -24.44 -5.02
CA ALA A 215 -1.87 -25.39 -5.15
C ALA A 215 -2.91 -25.34 -4.00
N GLY A 216 -2.53 -24.80 -2.84
CA GLY A 216 -3.49 -24.56 -1.74
C GLY A 216 -4.13 -23.17 -1.82
N THR A 217 -3.57 -22.28 -2.65
CA THR A 217 -4.06 -20.91 -2.82
C THR A 217 -5.20 -20.88 -3.82
N GLU A 218 -5.13 -21.67 -4.91
CA GLU A 218 -6.20 -21.74 -5.92
C GLU A 218 -7.56 -22.21 -5.34
N GLU A 219 -7.58 -23.18 -4.42
CA GLU A 219 -8.84 -23.64 -3.79
C GLU A 219 -9.42 -22.62 -2.79
N GLU A 220 -8.56 -21.95 -2.00
CA GLU A 220 -9.00 -20.87 -1.08
C GLU A 220 -9.46 -19.63 -1.86
N GLU A 221 -8.83 -19.33 -3.00
CA GLU A 221 -9.15 -18.20 -3.88
C GLU A 221 -10.49 -18.39 -4.60
N GLU A 222 -10.80 -19.59 -5.10
CA GLU A 222 -12.12 -19.88 -5.71
C GLU A 222 -13.26 -19.72 -4.70
N GLU A 223 -13.07 -20.14 -3.44
CA GLU A 223 -14.07 -19.97 -2.38
C GLU A 223 -14.26 -18.48 -2.00
N GLU A 224 -13.17 -17.69 -1.95
CA GLU A 224 -13.25 -16.25 -1.64
C GLU A 224 -13.87 -15.41 -2.78
N GLU A 225 -13.59 -15.74 -4.05
CA GLU A 225 -14.23 -15.08 -5.21
C GLU A 225 -15.75 -15.33 -5.24
N GLU A 226 -16.20 -16.55 -4.92
CA GLU A 226 -17.63 -16.86 -4.81
C GLU A 226 -18.31 -16.08 -3.67
N GLU A 227 -17.64 -15.91 -2.51
CA GLU A 227 -18.18 -15.12 -1.40
C GLU A 227 -18.30 -13.62 -1.71
N GLU A 228 -17.35 -13.05 -2.47
CA GLU A 228 -17.40 -11.63 -2.88
C GLU A 228 -18.45 -11.38 -3.97
N GLU A 229 -18.61 -12.28 -4.95
CA GLU A 229 -19.73 -12.17 -5.91
C GLU A 229 -21.08 -12.18 -5.18
N GLU A 230 -21.22 -12.98 -4.12
CA GLU A 230 -22.41 -12.96 -3.26
C GLU A 230 -22.56 -11.66 -2.44
N GLU A 231 -21.46 -11.05 -1.96
CA GLU A 231 -21.51 -9.77 -1.24
C GLU A 231 -21.86 -8.61 -2.18
N GLU A 232 -21.27 -8.54 -3.37
CA GLU A 232 -21.62 -7.53 -4.39
C GLU A 232 -23.08 -7.65 -4.82
N GLU A 233 -23.60 -8.87 -5.02
CA GLU A 233 -25.00 -9.09 -5.36
C GLU A 233 -25.95 -8.69 -4.21
N LYS A 234 -25.51 -8.83 -2.95
CA LYS A 234 -26.27 -8.36 -1.78
C LYS A 234 -26.28 -6.84 -1.69
N ASP A 235 -25.17 -6.18 -1.98
CA ASP A 235 -25.06 -4.72 -1.98
C ASP A 235 -25.84 -4.08 -3.14
N GLU A 236 -25.86 -4.70 -4.33
CA GLU A 236 -26.73 -4.28 -5.44
C GLU A 236 -28.22 -4.39 -5.06
N LYS A 237 -28.65 -5.53 -4.52
CA LYS A 237 -30.04 -5.72 -4.07
C LYS A 237 -30.43 -4.74 -2.96
N LYS A 238 -29.50 -4.39 -2.09
CA LYS A 238 -29.74 -3.42 -1.03
C LYS A 238 -29.93 -2.01 -1.60
N LYS A 239 -29.13 -1.63 -2.60
CA LYS A 239 -29.31 -0.37 -3.33
C LYS A 239 -30.65 -0.31 -4.06
N GLU A 240 -31.03 -1.37 -4.77
CA GLU A 240 -32.33 -1.43 -5.44
C GLU A 240 -33.49 -1.29 -4.45
N ALA A 241 -33.37 -1.87 -3.25
CA ALA A 241 -34.38 -1.73 -2.20
C ALA A 241 -34.43 -0.32 -1.58
N GLU A 242 -33.28 0.34 -1.42
CA GLU A 242 -33.21 1.74 -0.97
C GLU A 242 -33.83 2.68 -2.02
N ASP A 243 -33.57 2.45 -3.31
CA ASP A 243 -34.16 3.22 -4.41
C ASP A 243 -35.69 3.00 -4.50
N GLU A 244 -36.19 1.77 -4.31
CA GLU A 244 -37.65 1.51 -4.24
C GLU A 244 -38.32 2.16 -3.02
N GLU A 245 -37.66 2.20 -1.86
CA GLU A 245 -38.19 2.90 -0.69
C GLU A 245 -38.27 4.42 -0.91
N GLU A 246 -37.28 5.03 -1.57
CA GLU A 246 -37.33 6.46 -1.93
C GLU A 246 -38.47 6.77 -2.91
N GLU A 247 -38.71 5.93 -3.93
CA GLU A 247 -39.86 6.13 -4.85
C GLU A 247 -41.21 6.06 -4.12
N ILE A 248 -41.38 5.15 -3.15
CA ILE A 248 -42.61 5.03 -2.37
C ILE A 248 -42.82 6.24 -1.46
N GLU A 249 -41.76 6.77 -0.84
CA GLU A 249 -41.85 7.98 -0.03
C GLU A 249 -42.25 9.21 -0.86
N GLU A 250 -41.74 9.34 -2.10
CA GLU A 250 -42.14 10.39 -3.03
C GLU A 250 -43.63 10.29 -3.42
N GLU A 251 -44.13 9.08 -3.73
CA GLU A 251 -45.57 8.88 -4.05
C GLU A 251 -46.49 9.20 -2.85
N GLU A 252 -46.09 8.85 -1.62
CA GLU A 252 -46.87 9.18 -0.42
C GLU A 252 -46.89 10.69 -0.09
N GLU A 253 -45.82 11.42 -0.42
CA GLU A 253 -45.81 12.88 -0.30
C GLU A 253 -46.74 13.54 -1.33
N GLU A 254 -46.72 13.09 -2.58
CA GLU A 254 -47.64 13.60 -3.61
C GLU A 254 -49.12 13.36 -3.25
N GLU A 255 -49.48 12.18 -2.73
CA GLU A 255 -50.85 11.91 -2.29
C GLU A 255 -51.28 12.79 -1.11
N LYS A 256 -50.37 13.11 -0.18
CA LYS A 256 -50.66 14.01 0.94
C LYS A 256 -50.87 15.44 0.47
N GLU A 257 -50.09 15.92 -0.49
CA GLU A 257 -50.26 17.25 -1.07
C GLU A 257 -51.61 17.36 -1.81
N GLU A 258 -52.00 16.36 -2.60
CA GLU A 258 -53.31 16.33 -3.27
C GLU A 258 -54.49 16.33 -2.27
N GLN A 259 -54.36 15.58 -1.16
CA GLN A 259 -55.39 15.55 -0.12
C GLN A 259 -55.52 16.89 0.60
N GLU A 260 -54.41 17.56 0.92
CA GLU A 260 -54.44 18.91 1.50
C GLU A 260 -55.07 19.94 0.55
N GLU A 261 -54.77 19.86 -0.75
CA GLU A 261 -55.32 20.77 -1.74
C GLU A 261 -56.84 20.56 -1.90
N ALA A 262 -57.29 19.30 -1.90
CA ALA A 262 -58.72 18.94 -1.92
C ALA A 262 -59.47 19.40 -0.66
N GLU A 263 -58.84 19.37 0.52
CA GLU A 263 -59.42 19.91 1.76
C GLU A 263 -59.50 21.44 1.75
N LYS A 264 -58.47 22.12 1.23
CA LYS A 264 -58.48 23.59 1.06
C LYS A 264 -59.58 24.03 0.09
N GLU A 265 -59.80 23.31 -1.01
CA GLU A 265 -60.90 23.60 -1.94
C GLU A 265 -62.29 23.37 -1.32
N LYS A 266 -62.46 22.34 -0.48
CA LYS A 266 -63.74 22.08 0.23
C LYS A 266 -64.03 23.16 1.27
N SER A 267 -63.00 23.66 1.97
CA SER A 267 -63.12 24.73 2.97
C SER A 267 -63.46 26.08 2.34
N ALA A 268 -63.00 26.35 1.11
CA ALA A 268 -63.30 27.59 0.39
C ALA A 268 -64.74 27.67 -0.18
N LYS A 269 -65.52 26.57 -0.15
CA LYS A 269 -66.89 26.47 -0.67
C LYS A 269 -67.98 26.53 0.43
N HIS A 270 -67.62 26.83 1.69
CA HIS A 270 -68.54 27.04 2.81
C HIS A 270 -68.44 28.47 3.36
#